data_AF-A0A8T6V4M3-F1
#
_entry.id   AF-A0A8T6V4M3-F1
#
_cell.length_a   1.000
_cell.length_b   1.000
_cell.length_c   1.000
_cell.angle_alpha   90.00
_cell.angle_beta   90.00
_cell.angle_gamma   90.00
#
_symmetry.space_group_name_H-M   'P 1'
#
loop_
_entity.id
_entity.type
_entity.pdbx_description
1 polymer ?
#
loop_
_entity_poly.entity_id
_entity_poly.type
_entity_poly.pdbx_seq_one_letter_code
_entity_poly.pdbx_strand_id
1 'polypeptide(L)' 'TFFTMFYFWRNKGKDPEARGVIAVKYEPPENLAPAEAGTLIDERANMMDVTSTVIDLAVRGYLRIEELSTTKFLF' A
#
# COMPACT_ATOMS: atom_id res chain seq x y z
N THR A 1 9.34 -39.08 -16.41
CA THR A 1 8.00 -39.67 -16.29
C THR A 1 7.08 -38.70 -15.58
N PHE A 2 5.89 -38.42 -16.10
CA PHE A 2 4.95 -37.43 -15.56
C PHE A 2 4.73 -37.56 -14.03
N PHE A 3 4.72 -38.80 -13.53
CA PHE A 3 4.59 -39.14 -12.11
C PHE A 3 5.69 -38.56 -11.20
N THR A 4 6.95 -38.52 -11.64
CA THR A 4 8.05 -38.01 -10.81
C THR A 4 7.97 -36.49 -10.68
N MET A 5 7.57 -35.82 -11.77
CA MET A 5 7.36 -34.38 -11.79
C MET A 5 6.14 -33.99 -10.93
N PHE A 6 5.05 -34.76 -11.01
CA PHE A 6 3.86 -34.59 -10.17
C PHE A 6 4.16 -34.80 -8.67
N TYR A 7 4.98 -35.81 -8.33
CA TYR A 7 5.40 -36.08 -6.96
C TYR A 7 6.23 -34.93 -6.37
N PHE A 8 7.18 -34.40 -7.13
CA PHE A 8 8.00 -33.25 -6.71
C PHE A 8 7.17 -31.98 -6.56
N TRP A 9 6.24 -31.70 -7.49
CA TRP A 9 5.33 -30.56 -7.40
C TRP A 9 4.43 -30.66 -6.16
N ARG A 10 3.89 -31.84 -5.85
CA ARG A 10 3.02 -32.02 -4.68
C ARG A 10 3.73 -31.78 -3.35
N ASN A 11 5.01 -32.15 -3.24
CA ASN A 11 5.77 -32.03 -2.00
C ASN A 11 6.54 -30.71 -1.84
N LYS A 12 6.94 -30.04 -2.93
CA LYS A 12 7.77 -28.83 -2.88
C LYS A 12 7.25 -27.64 -3.69
N GLY A 13 6.29 -27.84 -4.58
CA GLY A 13 5.72 -26.80 -5.45
C GLY A 13 4.34 -26.30 -5.01
N LYS A 14 3.74 -26.90 -3.98
CA LYS A 14 2.61 -26.29 -3.29
C LYS A 14 3.15 -25.11 -2.49
N ASP A 15 2.70 -23.91 -2.85
CA ASP A 15 2.90 -22.72 -2.03
C ASP A 15 2.58 -23.06 -0.58
N PRO A 16 3.40 -22.62 0.40
CA PRO A 16 3.10 -22.86 1.80
C PRO A 16 1.67 -22.39 2.04
N GLU A 17 0.80 -23.31 2.48
CA GLU A 17 -0.56 -22.99 2.93
C GLU A 17 -0.42 -21.77 3.82
N ALA A 18 -1.02 -20.65 3.41
CA ALA A 18 -0.99 -19.41 4.17
C ALA A 18 -1.36 -19.78 5.61
N ARG A 19 -0.36 -19.79 6.50
CA ARG A 19 -0.51 -20.28 7.86
C ARG A 19 -1.32 -19.25 8.63
N GLY A 20 -2.65 -19.33 8.48
CA GLY A 20 -3.61 -18.51 9.21
C GLY A 20 -4.40 -17.53 8.35
N VAL A 21 -5.36 -16.89 9.03
CA VAL A 21 -6.19 -15.82 8.50
C VAL A 21 -5.29 -14.61 8.22
N ILE A 22 -5.22 -14.18 6.97
CA ILE A 22 -4.56 -12.92 6.61
C ILE A 22 -5.43 -11.80 7.17
N ALA A 23 -5.05 -11.25 8.33
CA ALA A 23 -5.74 -10.11 8.92
C ALA A 23 -5.61 -8.91 7.99
N VAL A 24 -6.73 -8.25 7.69
CA VAL A 24 -6.71 -7.04 6.87
C VAL A 24 -6.04 -5.93 7.67
N LYS A 25 -4.87 -5.49 7.22
CA LYS A 25 -4.17 -4.35 7.80
C LYS A 25 -4.62 -3.10 7.05
N TYR A 26 -5.53 -2.34 7.66
CA TYR A 26 -5.99 -1.04 7.14
C TYR A 26 -5.03 0.10 7.48
N GLU A 27 -4.16 -0.12 8.46
CA GLU A 27 -3.14 0.84 8.83
C GLU A 27 -1.98 0.81 7.83
N PRO A 28 -1.47 1.98 7.43
CA PRO A 28 -0.29 2.04 6.58
C PRO A 28 0.87 1.31 7.27
N PRO A 29 1.71 0.57 6.53
CA PRO A 29 2.86 -0.11 7.09
C PRO A 29 3.82 0.88 7.76
N GLU A 30 4.32 0.48 8.94
CA GLU A 30 5.28 1.29 9.68
C GLU A 30 6.56 1.47 8.85
N ASN A 31 7.06 2.71 8.79
CA ASN A 31 8.27 3.10 8.05
C ASN A 31 8.21 3.01 6.52
N LEU A 32 7.02 2.99 5.90
CA LEU A 32 6.89 3.16 4.46
C LEU A 32 6.22 4.48 4.15
N ALA A 33 6.87 5.36 3.37
CA ALA A 33 6.20 6.57 2.91
C ALA A 33 5.17 6.20 1.83
N PRO A 34 4.01 6.89 1.77
CA PRO A 34 3.00 6.63 0.73
C PRO A 34 3.55 6.77 -0.69
N ALA A 35 4.46 7.72 -0.91
CA ALA A 35 5.12 7.86 -2.20
C ALA A 35 6.03 6.68 -2.56
N GLU A 36 6.74 6.12 -1.58
CA GLU A 36 7.57 4.92 -1.79
C GLU A 36 6.68 3.71 -2.09
N ALA A 37 5.53 3.59 -1.41
CA ALA A 37 4.56 2.53 -1.65
C ALA A 37 3.96 2.61 -3.07
N GLY A 38 3.56 3.81 -3.51
CA GLY A 38 3.01 4.04 -4.85
C GLY A 38 4.04 3.71 -5.93
N THR A 39 5.24 4.28 -5.82
CA THR A 39 6.33 4.04 -6.77
C THR A 39 6.80 2.58 -6.77
N LEU A 40 6.71 1.85 -5.65
CA LEU A 40 7.04 0.41 -5.64
C LEU A 40 6.06 -0.41 -6.50
N ILE A 41 4.82 0.03 -6.65
CA ILE A 41 3.78 -0.69 -7.40
C ILE A 41 3.87 -0.37 -8.90
N ASP A 42 4.09 0.89 -9.25
CA ASP A 42 3.97 1.38 -10.62
C ASP A 42 5.26 1.95 -11.23
N GLU A 43 6.37 1.90 -10.46
CA GLU A 43 7.70 2.42 -10.80
C GLU A 43 7.71 3.90 -11.21
N ARG A 44 6.65 4.66 -10.91
CA ARG A 44 6.49 6.05 -11.35
C ARG A 44 5.98 6.91 -10.20
N ALA A 45 6.71 7.98 -9.91
CA ALA A 45 6.22 9.02 -9.01
C ALA A 45 5.10 9.81 -9.69
N ASN A 46 3.85 9.49 -9.37
CA ASN A 46 2.66 10.13 -9.88
C ASN A 46 2.20 11.28 -8.96
N MET A 47 1.37 12.19 -9.48
CA MET A 47 0.85 13.32 -8.67
C MET A 47 0.04 12.84 -7.45
N MET A 48 -0.57 11.65 -7.55
CA MET A 48 -1.28 11.00 -6.45
C MET A 48 -0.37 10.59 -5.28
N ASP A 49 0.90 10.29 -5.57
CA ASP A 49 1.90 9.96 -4.55
C ASP A 49 2.34 11.18 -3.75
N VAL A 50 2.33 12.34 -4.42
CA VAL A 50 2.63 13.63 -3.79
C VAL A 50 1.49 14.02 -2.85
N THR A 51 0.23 13.90 -3.30
CA THR A 51 -0.92 14.23 -2.44
C THR A 51 -1.07 13.28 -1.27
N SER A 52 -0.80 11.99 -1.45
CA SER A 52 -0.80 11.01 -0.36
C SER A 52 0.28 11.30 0.68
N THR A 53 1.45 11.79 0.26
CA THR A 53 2.52 12.22 1.16
C THR A 53 2.13 13.45 1.99
N VAL A 54 1.44 14.43 1.39
CA VAL A 54 0.94 15.61 2.13
C VAL A 54 -0.02 15.18 3.25
N ILE A 55 -0.89 14.22 2.97
CA ILE A 55 -1.81 13.66 3.97
C ILE A 55 -1.05 12.90 5.06
N ASP A 56 -0.07 12.06 4.70
CA ASP A 56 0.74 11.31 5.68
C ASP A 56 1.55 12.23 6.60
N LEU A 57 2.11 13.32 6.06
CA LEU A 57 2.76 14.36 6.87
C LEU A 57 1.77 15.05 7.83
N ALA A 58 0.51 15.23 7.42
CA ALA A 58 -0.52 15.76 8.30
C ALA A 58 -0.90 14.77 9.42
N VAL A 59 -1.04 13.49 9.11
CA VAL A 59 -1.34 12.42 10.08
C VAL A 59 -0.21 12.28 11.11
N ARG A 60 1.05 12.40 10.67
CA ARG A 60 2.24 12.38 11.55
C ARG A 60 2.40 13.66 12.38
N GLY A 61 1.58 14.69 12.16
CA GLY A 61 1.61 15.95 12.90
C GLY A 61 2.65 16.97 12.41
N TYR A 62 3.27 16.74 11.24
CA TYR A 62 4.18 17.70 10.62
C TYR A 62 3.43 18.82 9.88
N LEU A 63 2.21 18.55 9.42
CA LEU A 63 1.34 19.49 8.72
C LEU A 63 -0.04 19.55 9.40
N ARG A 64 -0.70 20.71 9.33
CA ARG A 64 -2.09 20.88 9.79
C ARG A 64 -2.93 21.37 8.61
N ILE A 65 -3.95 20.60 8.25
CA ILE A 65 -4.88 20.94 7.19
C ILE A 65 -6.01 21.75 7.82
N GLU A 66 -6.16 23.00 7.40
CA GLU A 66 -7.26 23.88 7.82
C GLU A 66 -8.14 24.17 6.63
N GLU A 67 -9.45 23.94 6.79
CA GLU A 67 -10.43 24.34 5.80
C GLU A 67 -10.72 25.83 5.95
N LEU A 68 -10.37 26.62 4.92
CA LEU A 68 -10.71 28.04 4.88
C LEU A 68 -12.13 28.18 4.32
N SER A 69 -13.11 28.36 5.21
CA SER A 69 -14.48 28.67 4.82
C SER A 69 -14.57 30.09 4.25
N THR A 70 -14.40 30.24 2.94
CA THR A 70 -14.69 31.52 2.28
C THR A 70 -16.21 31.62 2.13
N THR A 71 -16.83 32.61 2.80
CA THR A 71 -18.23 33.01 2.55
C THR A 71 -18.31 33.75 1.22
N LYS A 72 -17.98 33.07 0.13
CA LYS A 72 -18.24 33.51 -1.25
C LYS A 72 -18.16 32.27 -2.12
N PHE A 73 -19.33 31.82 -2.56
CA PHE A 73 -19.44 30.93 -3.70
C PHE A 73 -18.69 31.56 -4.87
N LEU A 74 -17.53 31.02 -5.22
CA LEU A 74 -16.79 31.37 -6.43
C LEU A 74 -17.26 30.42 -7.53
N PHE A 75 -18.39 30.78 -8.13
CA PHE A 75 -18.73 30.41 -9.50
C PHE A 75 -18.53 31.65 -10.38
#